data_AF-A0A1E5RXS7-F1
#
_entry.id   AF-A0A1E5RXS7-F1
#
_cell.length_a   1.000
_cell.length_b   1.000
_cell.length_c   1.000
_cell.angle_alpha   90.00
_cell.angle_beta   90.00
_cell.angle_gamma   90.00
#
_symmetry.space_group_name_H-M   'P 1'
#
loop_
_entity.id
_entity.type
_entity.pdbx_description
1 polymer ?
#
loop_
_entity_poly.entity_id
_entity_poly.type
_entity_poly.pdbx_seq_one_letter_code
_entity_poly.pdbx_strand_id
1 'polypeptide(L)'
;MNNLIFTKPGTSESDDVNSTVDKEASTIKTKTSMQYVNPKQFERILLRRAARKKITSILTNFKQFQQKFNRELNNKSYLHESRHNHAMKRARGPGGRFLTASEIKQQQEVKVKEEAT
;
A
#
# COMPACT_ATOMS: atom_id res chain seq x y z
N MET A 1 60.77 28.28 38.94
CA MET A 1 59.61 28.98 39.50
C MET A 1 58.38 28.14 39.23
N ASN A 2 57.74 27.70 40.30
CA ASN A 2 56.44 27.05 40.31
C ASN A 2 55.39 28.09 39.84
N ASN A 3 54.25 27.77 39.21
CA ASN A 3 53.22 26.83 39.67
C ASN A 3 52.39 26.25 38.52
N LEU A 4 52.26 24.94 38.58
CA LEU A 4 51.26 24.08 37.96
C LEU A 4 49.91 24.30 38.67
N ILE A 5 48.86 24.73 37.97
CA ILE A 5 47.48 24.77 38.50
C ILE A 5 46.72 23.58 37.93
N PHE A 6 46.47 22.61 38.80
CA PHE A 6 45.69 21.40 38.57
C PHE A 6 44.21 21.71 38.89
N THR A 7 43.36 21.85 37.87
CA THR A 7 41.90 21.89 38.06
C THR A 7 41.31 20.50 37.82
N LYS A 8 40.70 19.92 38.85
CA LYS A 8 40.03 18.60 38.85
C LYS A 8 38.78 18.57 37.94
N PRO A 9 38.35 17.37 37.48
CA PRO A 9 37.16 17.18 36.68
C PRO A 9 35.88 17.23 37.53
N GLY A 10 34.91 18.03 37.10
CA GLY A 10 33.56 18.05 37.65
C GLY A 10 32.59 17.30 36.73
N THR A 11 31.99 16.24 37.26
CA THR A 11 30.77 15.60 36.78
C THR A 11 29.54 16.41 37.19
N SER A 12 28.57 16.62 36.29
CA SER A 12 27.11 16.46 36.51
C SER A 12 26.30 17.22 35.47
N GLU A 13 25.27 16.50 34.98
CA GLU A 13 24.08 16.90 34.25
C GLU A 13 24.07 18.25 33.49
N SER A 14 24.22 18.18 32.16
CA SER A 14 23.55 19.15 31.28
C SER A 14 22.06 18.81 31.23
N ASP A 15 21.26 19.51 32.04
CA ASP A 15 19.82 19.60 31.88
C ASP A 15 19.49 20.28 30.54
N ASP A 16 19.29 19.49 29.49
CA ASP A 16 18.66 19.94 28.24
C ASP A 16 17.15 20.13 28.48
N VAL A 17 16.79 21.22 29.16
CA VAL A 17 15.40 21.58 29.51
C VAL A 17 14.54 21.94 28.27
N ASN A 18 15.12 21.97 27.07
CA ASN A 18 14.42 22.43 25.87
C ASN A 18 13.85 21.33 24.95
N SER A 19 13.79 20.06 25.40
CA SER A 19 13.14 18.96 24.63
C SER A 19 11.67 18.72 25.02
N THR A 20 11.17 19.42 26.03
CA THR A 20 9.79 19.27 26.56
C THR A 20 8.78 20.11 25.79
N VAL A 21 9.19 21.26 25.25
CA VAL A 21 8.30 22.20 24.54
C VAL A 21 7.76 21.60 23.23
N ASP A 22 8.59 20.82 22.51
CA ASP A 22 8.17 20.13 21.29
C ASP A 22 7.32 18.87 21.57
N LYS A 23 7.52 18.24 22.73
CA LYS A 23 6.70 17.10 23.19
C LYS A 23 5.31 17.55 23.67
N GLU A 24 5.20 18.73 24.29
CA GLU A 24 3.90 19.29 24.66
C GLU A 24 3.12 19.82 23.44
N ALA A 25 3.80 20.49 22.49
CA ALA A 25 3.15 20.98 21.27
C ALA A 25 2.58 19.85 20.38
N SER A 26 3.26 18.69 20.32
CA SER A 26 2.76 17.49 19.63
C SER A 26 1.62 16.79 20.39
N THR A 27 1.63 16.84 21.72
CA THR A 27 0.55 16.34 22.60
C THR A 27 -0.71 17.21 22.51
N ILE A 28 -0.57 18.54 22.33
CA ILE A 28 -1.68 19.47 22.21
C ILE A 28 -2.30 19.46 20.79
N LYS A 29 -1.50 19.30 19.72
CA LYS A 29 -2.01 19.11 18.34
C LYS A 29 -2.77 17.79 18.15
N THR A 30 -2.43 16.75 18.92
CA THR A 30 -3.12 15.45 18.88
C THR A 30 -4.41 15.44 19.71
N LYS A 31 -4.50 16.24 20.79
CA LYS A 31 -5.74 16.41 21.57
C LYS A 31 -6.79 17.28 20.86
N THR A 32 -6.39 18.32 20.14
CA THR A 32 -7.32 19.33 19.57
C THR A 32 -7.88 19.00 18.19
N SER A 33 -7.28 18.08 17.42
CA SER A 33 -7.80 17.66 16.11
C SER A 33 -8.67 16.40 16.13
N MET A 34 -9.08 15.95 17.32
CA MET A 34 -9.97 14.80 17.45
C MET A 34 -11.42 15.25 17.30
N GLN A 35 -11.88 15.25 16.05
CA GLN A 35 -13.26 15.53 15.69
C GLN A 35 -14.22 14.73 16.56
N TYR A 36 -15.26 15.39 17.07
CA TYR A 36 -16.31 14.72 17.83
C TYR A 36 -16.91 13.60 16.98
N VAL A 37 -16.83 12.37 17.51
CA VAL A 37 -17.35 11.16 16.88
C VAL A 37 -18.32 10.47 17.83
N ASN A 38 -19.04 9.47 17.33
CA ASN A 38 -19.94 8.67 18.15
C ASN A 38 -19.18 8.08 19.36
N PRO A 39 -19.67 8.27 20.60
CA PRO A 39 -18.99 7.82 21.81
C PRO A 39 -18.73 6.30 21.81
N LYS A 40 -19.64 5.50 21.25
CA LYS A 40 -19.48 4.03 21.18
C LYS A 40 -18.37 3.57 20.21
N GLN A 41 -17.90 4.45 19.33
CA GLN A 41 -16.97 4.09 18.26
C GLN A 41 -15.57 4.67 18.46
N PHE A 42 -15.43 5.67 19.32
CA PHE A 42 -14.23 6.47 19.52
C PHE A 42 -12.96 5.62 19.70
N GLU A 43 -12.95 4.72 20.68
CA GLU A 43 -11.78 3.86 20.97
C GLU A 43 -11.43 2.95 19.79
N ARG A 44 -12.44 2.34 19.16
CA ARG A 44 -12.25 1.45 18.02
C ARG A 44 -11.74 2.18 16.79
N ILE A 45 -12.13 3.45 16.59
CA ILE A 45 -11.61 4.31 15.53
C ILE A 45 -10.11 4.54 15.74
N LEU A 46 -9.67 4.81 16.96
CA LEU A 46 -8.25 4.99 17.28
C LEU A 46 -7.44 3.71 16.99
N LEU A 47 -7.93 2.56 17.45
CA LEU A 47 -7.29 1.26 17.20
C LEU A 47 -7.19 0.95 15.70
N ARG A 48 -8.28 1.16 14.95
CA ARG A 48 -8.29 0.94 13.49
C ARG A 48 -7.36 1.90 12.76
N ARG A 49 -7.26 3.16 13.19
CA ARG A 49 -6.31 4.12 12.62
C ARG A 49 -4.87 3.65 12.82
N ALA A 50 -4.52 3.19 14.01
CA ALA A 50 -3.20 2.63 14.28
C ALA A 50 -2.91 1.39 13.41
N ALA A 51 -3.87 0.47 13.30
CA ALA A 51 -3.73 -0.72 12.45
C ALA A 51 -3.59 -0.37 10.96
N ARG A 52 -4.41 0.55 10.45
CA ARG A 52 -4.32 1.05 9.06
C ARG A 52 -2.98 1.72 8.80
N LYS A 53 -2.49 2.58 9.70
CA LYS A 53 -1.16 3.22 9.57
C LYS A 53 -0.05 2.17 9.42
N LYS A 54 -0.07 1.10 10.23
CA LYS A 54 0.89 -0.01 10.14
C LYS A 54 0.79 -0.72 8.78
N ILE A 55 -0.40 -1.14 8.37
CA ILE A 55 -0.63 -1.82 7.09
C ILE A 55 -0.22 -0.94 5.91
N THR A 56 -0.64 0.33 5.92
CA THR A 56 -0.27 1.30 4.88
C THR A 56 1.24 1.47 4.79
N SER A 57 1.95 1.65 5.92
CA SER A 57 3.42 1.78 5.91
C SER A 57 4.10 0.53 5.31
N ILE A 58 3.65 -0.67 5.69
CA ILE A 58 4.18 -1.92 5.14
C ILE A 58 3.92 -1.98 3.62
N LEU A 59 2.69 -1.70 3.18
CA LEU A 59 2.32 -1.72 1.77
C LEU A 59 3.04 -0.66 0.94
N THR A 60 3.26 0.55 1.47
CA THR A 60 4.01 1.60 0.77
C THR A 60 5.47 1.22 0.60
N ASN A 61 6.09 0.63 1.63
CA ASN A 61 7.47 0.16 1.57
C ASN A 61 7.59 -0.99 0.57
N PHE A 62 6.67 -1.96 0.62
CA PHE A 62 6.61 -3.06 -0.34
C PHE A 62 6.40 -2.56 -1.77
N LYS A 63 5.48 -1.61 -1.99
CA LYS A 63 5.23 -0.99 -3.29
C LYS A 63 6.44 -0.22 -3.80
N GLN A 64 7.14 0.52 -2.93
CA GLN A 64 8.35 1.25 -3.29
C GLN A 64 9.49 0.30 -3.69
N PHE A 65 9.65 -0.80 -2.95
CA PHE A 65 10.58 -1.88 -3.30
C PHE A 65 10.21 -2.47 -4.67
N GLN A 66 8.95 -2.89 -4.87
CA GLN A 66 8.46 -3.42 -6.14
C GLN A 66 8.59 -2.41 -7.29
N GLN A 67 8.41 -1.11 -7.08
CA GLN A 67 8.59 -0.10 -8.13
C GLN A 67 10.05 0.10 -8.52
N LYS A 68 10.99 0.01 -7.57
CA LYS A 68 12.41 0.14 -7.85
C LYS A 68 12.96 -1.08 -8.60
N PHE A 69 12.51 -2.29 -8.23
CA PHE A 69 13.02 -3.53 -8.82
C PHE A 69 12.19 -4.04 -10.01
N ASN A 70 10.88 -3.82 -10.00
CA ASN A 70 9.92 -4.38 -10.97
C ASN A 70 8.96 -3.29 -11.48
N ARG A 71 9.53 -2.21 -12.00
CA ARG A 71 8.78 -1.07 -12.55
C ARG A 71 7.83 -1.50 -13.68
N GLU A 72 8.22 -2.54 -14.42
CA GLU A 72 7.43 -3.16 -15.48
C GLU A 72 6.23 -3.98 -14.96
N LEU A 73 6.35 -4.71 -13.84
CA LEU A 73 5.26 -5.53 -13.29
C LEU A 73 4.10 -4.67 -12.75
N ASN A 74 4.40 -3.49 -12.20
CA ASN A 74 3.40 -2.60 -11.60
C ASN A 74 2.59 -1.79 -12.64
N ASN A 75 3.10 -1.67 -13.86
CA ASN A 75 2.48 -0.90 -14.95
C ASN A 75 1.89 -1.81 -16.04
N LYS A 76 1.79 -3.12 -15.79
CA LYS A 76 1.12 -4.02 -16.74
C LYS A 76 -0.34 -3.63 -16.85
N SER A 77 -0.83 -3.53 -18.09
CA SER A 77 -2.26 -3.36 -18.39
C SER A 77 -3.13 -4.49 -17.78
N TYR A 78 -2.52 -5.63 -17.45
CA TYR A 78 -3.15 -6.79 -16.83
C TYR A 78 -2.38 -7.27 -15.59
N LEU A 79 -3.11 -7.77 -14.59
CA LEU A 79 -2.52 -8.23 -13.33
C LEU A 79 -1.86 -9.62 -13.42
N HIS A 80 -2.40 -10.50 -14.27
CA HIS A 80 -1.97 -11.91 -14.33
C HIS A 80 -1.81 -12.39 -15.77
N GLU A 81 -0.68 -13.04 -16.04
CA GLU A 81 -0.32 -13.55 -17.35
C GLU A 81 -1.31 -14.61 -17.85
N SER A 82 -1.68 -15.56 -17.00
CA SER A 82 -2.65 -16.61 -17.34
C SER A 82 -4.03 -16.03 -17.73
N ARG A 83 -4.47 -14.96 -17.06
CA ARG A 83 -5.75 -14.29 -17.38
C ARG A 83 -5.69 -13.55 -18.70
N HIS A 84 -4.58 -12.87 -18.96
CA HIS A 84 -4.35 -12.22 -20.25
C HIS A 84 -4.38 -13.23 -21.39
N ASN A 85 -3.61 -14.31 -21.26
CA ASN A 85 -3.58 -15.40 -22.23
C ASN A 85 -4.94 -16.07 -22.42
N HIS A 86 -5.70 -16.28 -21.35
CA HIS A 86 -7.07 -16.78 -21.44
C HIS A 86 -7.96 -15.83 -22.25
N ALA A 87 -7.93 -14.52 -21.95
CA ALA A 87 -8.72 -13.53 -22.68
C ALA A 87 -8.36 -13.45 -24.17
N MET A 88 -7.09 -13.68 -24.53
CA MET A 88 -6.65 -13.70 -25.93
C MET A 88 -7.11 -14.96 -26.69
N LYS A 89 -7.12 -16.13 -26.04
CA LYS A 89 -7.52 -17.41 -26.66
C LYS A 89 -9.03 -17.59 -26.86
N ARG A 90 -9.87 -16.76 -26.23
CA ARG A 90 -11.33 -16.89 -26.33
C ARG A 90 -11.83 -16.54 -27.73
N ALA A 91 -12.78 -17.32 -28.23
CA ALA A 91 -13.49 -17.02 -29.47
C ALA A 91 -14.25 -15.69 -29.37
N ARG A 92 -14.17 -14.90 -30.43
CA ARG A 92 -14.75 -13.55 -30.50
C ARG A 92 -15.77 -13.47 -31.63
N GLY A 93 -16.85 -12.73 -31.37
CA GLY A 93 -17.85 -12.39 -32.37
C GLY A 93 -17.50 -11.08 -33.09
N PRO A 94 -18.35 -10.65 -34.04
CA PRO A 94 -18.21 -9.34 -34.66
C PRO A 94 -18.26 -8.24 -33.58
N GLY A 95 -17.37 -7.24 -33.67
CA GLY A 95 -17.25 -6.17 -32.68
C GLY A 95 -16.39 -6.50 -31.44
N GLY A 96 -15.65 -7.62 -31.44
CA GLY A 96 -14.61 -7.92 -30.44
C GLY A 96 -15.11 -8.43 -29.09
N ARG A 97 -16.42 -8.57 -28.91
CA ARG A 97 -17.04 -9.22 -27.75
C ARG A 97 -16.75 -10.72 -27.78
N PHE A 98 -16.74 -11.34 -26.61
CA PHE A 98 -16.69 -12.79 -26.53
C PHE A 98 -18.02 -13.39 -26.97
N LEU A 99 -17.96 -14.50 -27.70
CA LEU A 99 -19.16 -15.24 -28.08
C LEU A 99 -19.88 -15.78 -26.85
N THR A 100 -21.20 -15.83 -26.95
CA THR A 100 -22.06 -16.49 -25.97
C THR A 100 -21.99 -18.01 -26.16
N ALA A 101 -22.35 -18.76 -25.11
CA ALA A 101 -22.25 -20.22 -25.15
C ALA A 101 -23.11 -20.87 -26.26
N SER A 102 -24.24 -20.28 -26.61
CA SER A 102 -25.10 -20.72 -27.71
C SER A 102 -24.43 -20.51 -29.08
N GLU A 103 -23.82 -19.36 -29.29
CA GLU A 103 -23.13 -19.02 -30.55
C GLU A 103 -21.86 -19.87 -30.75
N ILE A 104 -21.16 -20.21 -29.66
CA ILE A 104 -20.00 -21.12 -29.71
C ILE A 104 -20.40 -22.51 -30.22
N LYS A 105 -21.52 -23.05 -29.72
CA LYS A 105 -22.03 -24.35 -30.18
C LYS A 105 -22.38 -24.31 -31.66
N GLN A 106 -23.08 -23.27 -32.11
CA GLN A 106 -23.41 -23.08 -33.52
C GLN A 106 -22.16 -23.01 -34.39
N GLN A 107 -21.12 -22.28 -33.97
CA GLN A 107 -19.85 -22.24 -34.72
C GLN A 107 -19.12 -23.58 -34.76
N GLN A 108 -19.17 -24.36 -33.69
CA GLN A 108 -18.59 -25.71 -33.67
C GLN A 108 -19.35 -26.65 -34.61
N GLU A 109 -20.69 -26.60 -34.61
CA GLU A 109 -21.52 -27.39 -35.51
C GLU A 109 -21.30 -27.02 -36.99
N VAL A 110 -21.12 -25.74 -37.31
CA VAL A 110 -20.80 -25.28 -38.68
C VAL A 110 -19.42 -25.80 -39.11
N LYS A 111 -18.39 -25.68 -38.27
CA LYS A 111 -17.04 -26.18 -38.58
C LYS A 111 -17.00 -27.68 -38.85
N VAL A 112 -17.70 -28.47 -38.02
CA VAL A 112 -17.73 -29.93 -38.18
C VAL A 112 -18.41 -30.34 -39.49
N LYS A 113 -19.42 -29.58 -39.96
CA LYS A 113 -20.09 -29.85 -41.25
C LYS A 113 -19.21 -29.51 -42.45
N GLU A 114 -18.43 -28.42 -42.37
CA GLU A 114 -17.50 -28.01 -43.43
C GLU A 114 -16.30 -28.96 -43.58
N GLU A 115 -15.81 -29.55 -42.49
CA GLU A 115 -14.72 -30.53 -42.53
C GLU A 115 -15.15 -31.93 -43.04
N ALA A 116 -16.46 -32.20 -43.07
CA ALA A 116 -17.02 -33.50 -43.49
C ALA A 116 -17.42 -33.55 -44.98
N THR A 117 -17.29 -32.45 -45.71
CA THR A 117 -17.54 -32.31 -47.16
C THR A 117 -16.24 -32.07 -47.91
#